data_AF-A0A1Y1R1Q8-F1
#
_entry.id   AF-A0A1Y1R1Q8-F1
#
_cell.length_a   1.000
_cell.length_b   1.000
_cell.length_c   1.000
_cell.angle_alpha   90.00
_cell.angle_beta   90.00
_cell.angle_gamma   90.00
#
_symmetry.space_group_name_H-M   'P 1'
#
loop_
_entity.id
_entity.type
_entity.pdbx_description
1 polymer ?
#
loop_
_entity_poly.entity_id
_entity_poly.type
_entity_poly.pdbx_seq_one_letter_code
_entity_poly.pdbx_strand_id
1 'polypeptide(L)' 'MSRDSKSSYYDAGGIETLAIIRAKLTSEQYKGFLLGNSLKYQCRMMHKHDEVGRIRDAEKAANYSKWLKETMEKKQK' A
#
# COMPACT_ATOMS: atom_id res chain seq x y z
N MET A 1 -0.44 -8.30 -13.18
CA MET A 1 -1.73 -8.03 -12.50
C MET A 1 -1.46 -7.12 -11.32
N SER A 2 -2.30 -6.11 -11.09
CA SER A 2 -2.16 -5.15 -9.97
C SER A 2 -2.25 -5.88 -8.62
N ARG A 3 -1.38 -5.52 -7.67
CA ARG A 3 -1.36 -6.11 -6.32
C ARG A 3 -2.59 -5.71 -5.51
N ASP A 4 -3.29 -4.66 -5.93
CA ASP A 4 -4.63 -4.28 -5.48
C ASP A 4 -5.53 -4.04 -6.70
N SER A 5 -6.28 -5.06 -7.10
CA SER A 5 -7.13 -5.04 -8.30
C SER A 5 -8.15 -3.88 -8.30
N LYS A 6 -8.62 -3.46 -7.12
CA LYS A 6 -9.53 -2.33 -6.91
C LYS A 6 -8.83 -0.95 -7.02
N SER A 7 -7.51 -0.91 -7.27
CA SER A 7 -6.72 0.31 -7.48
C SER A 7 -5.94 0.30 -8.81
N SER A 8 -6.33 -0.55 -9.76
CA SER A 8 -5.67 -0.73 -11.05
C SER A 8 -5.68 0.50 -11.97
N TYR A 9 -6.50 1.51 -11.70
CA TYR A 9 -6.56 2.76 -12.49
C TYR A 9 -5.28 3.60 -12.42
N TYR A 10 -4.37 3.31 -11.48
CA TYR A 10 -3.03 3.91 -11.46
C TYR A 10 -2.04 3.19 -12.39
N ASP A 11 -2.37 2.00 -12.88
CA ASP A 11 -1.45 1.13 -13.62
C ASP A 11 -1.53 1.40 -15.13
N ALA A 12 -1.38 2.67 -15.52
CA ALA A 12 -1.40 3.10 -16.92
C ALA A 12 -0.30 2.40 -17.73
N GLY A 13 -0.63 1.93 -18.93
CA GLY A 13 0.30 1.17 -19.76
C GLY A 13 0.63 -0.23 -19.21
N GLY A 14 -0.14 -0.74 -18.25
CA GLY A 14 0.04 -2.07 -17.66
C GLY A 14 1.21 -2.16 -16.66
N ILE A 15 1.81 -1.02 -16.31
CA ILE A 15 2.92 -0.96 -15.36
C ILE A 15 2.35 -0.62 -13.99
N GLU A 16 2.60 -1.49 -13.02
CA GLU A 16 2.12 -1.28 -11.66
C GLU A 16 2.86 -0.13 -10.96
N THR A 17 2.10 0.85 -10.45
CA THR A 17 2.69 2.02 -9.77
C THR A 17 3.56 1.62 -8.57
N LEU A 18 3.13 0.63 -7.79
CA LEU A 18 3.89 0.14 -6.63
C LEU A 18 5.23 -0.49 -7.04
N ALA A 19 5.29 -1.14 -8.21
CA ALA A 19 6.52 -1.69 -8.75
C ALA A 19 7.51 -0.59 -9.16
N ILE A 20 7.02 0.50 -9.77
CA ILE A 20 7.83 1.68 -10.08
C ILE A 20 8.40 2.29 -8.80
N ILE A 21 7.56 2.52 -7.79
CA ILE A 21 7.98 3.10 -6.50
C ILE A 21 9.06 2.23 -5.85
N ARG A 22 8.85 0.91 -5.79
CA ARG A 22 9.83 -0.02 -5.22
C ARG A 22 11.16 -0.01 -5.96
N ALA A 23 11.16 0.17 -7.28
CA ALA A 23 12.37 0.22 -8.09
C ALA A 23 13.17 1.52 -7.92
N LYS A 24 12.51 2.62 -7.51
CA LYS A 24 13.14 3.95 -7.35
C LYS A 24 13.60 4.27 -5.94
N LEU A 25 12.98 3.66 -4.92
CA LEU A 25 13.29 3.93 -3.52
C LEU A 25 14.36 2.98 -2.98
N THR A 26 15.15 3.46 -2.00
CA THR A 26 15.97 2.57 -1.18
C THR A 26 15.10 1.61 -0.38
N SER A 27 15.68 0.52 0.13
CA SER A 27 14.95 -0.43 0.98
C SER A 27 14.33 0.24 2.22
N GLU A 28 15.03 1.21 2.82
CA GLU A 28 14.51 1.97 3.96
C GLU A 28 13.36 2.88 3.58
N GLN A 29 13.53 3.66 2.50
CA GLN A 29 12.49 4.53 1.99
C GLN A 29 11.23 3.76 1.60
N TYR A 30 11.37 2.60 0.96
CA TYR A 30 10.23 1.76 0.59
C TYR A 30 9.50 1.21 1.82
N LYS A 31 10.22 0.77 2.86
CA LYS A 31 9.60 0.37 4.14
C LYS A 31 8.88 1.54 4.80
N GLY A 32 9.48 2.73 4.82
CA GLY A 32 8.85 3.96 5.32
C GLY A 32 7.59 4.34 4.52
N PHE A 33 7.63 4.19 3.19
CA PHE A 33 6.47 4.39 2.33
C PHE A 33 5.32 3.45 2.68
N LEU A 34 5.60 2.16 2.87
CA LEU A 34 4.56 1.18 3.23
C LEU A 34 3.97 1.47 4.62
N LEU A 35 4.84 1.74 5.61
CA LEU A 35 4.44 2.10 6.97
C LEU A 35 3.56 3.37 6.99
N GLY A 36 4.02 4.43 6.33
CA GLY A 36 3.30 5.70 6.25
C GLY A 36 1.94 5.56 5.56
N ASN A 37 1.84 4.74 4.51
CA ASN A 37 0.55 4.49 3.87
C ASN A 37 -0.39 3.70 4.79
N SER A 38 0.11 2.67 5.51
CA SER A 38 -0.70 1.95 6.49
C SER A 38 -1.27 2.91 7.54
N LEU A 39 -0.42 3.74 8.14
CA LEU A 39 -0.81 4.75 9.13
C LEU A 39 -1.83 5.75 8.56
N LYS A 40 -1.57 6.27 7.36
CA LYS A 40 -2.46 7.20 6.66
C LYS A 40 -3.88 6.63 6.55
N TYR A 41 -4.02 5.38 6.11
CA TYR A 41 -5.34 4.76 5.97
C TYR A 41 -5.98 4.45 7.33
N GLN A 42 -5.18 4.12 8.35
CA GLN A 42 -5.68 3.96 9.72
C GLN A 42 -6.26 5.25 10.30
N CYS A 43 -5.57 6.37 10.13
CA CYS A 43 -6.07 7.67 10.59
C CYS A 43 -7.28 8.12 9.75
N ARG A 44 -7.24 7.91 8.43
CA ARG A 44 -8.27 8.43 7.52
C ARG A 44 -9.59 7.68 7.57
N MET A 45 -9.60 6.38 7.87
CA MET A 45 -10.83 5.58 7.82
C MET A 45 -11.92 6.15 8.74
N MET A 46 -11.58 6.70 9.92
CA MET A 46 -12.56 7.27 10.84
C MET A 46 -13.12 8.63 10.40
N HIS A 47 -12.49 9.28 9.41
CA HIS A 47 -12.92 10.56 8.85
C HIS A 47 -13.72 10.43 7.54
N LYS A 48 -14.00 9.20 7.09
CA LYS A 48 -14.85 8.92 5.93
C LYS A 48 -16.32 8.90 6.35
N HIS A 49 -17.18 9.60 5.61
CA HIS A 49 -18.62 9.65 5.89
C HIS A 49 -19.34 8.36 5.48
N ASP A 50 -18.95 7.74 4.36
CA ASP A 50 -19.57 6.52 3.84
C ASP A 50 -18.89 5.25 4.37
N GLU A 51 -19.70 4.23 4.72
CA GLU A 51 -19.24 2.96 5.28
C GLU A 51 -18.33 2.20 4.29
N VAL A 52 -18.66 2.24 3.00
CA VAL A 52 -17.86 1.58 1.95
C VAL A 52 -16.44 2.16 1.90
N GLY A 53 -16.30 3.47 2.01
CA GLY A 53 -15.04 4.18 2.08
C GLY A 53 -14.24 3.86 3.35
N ARG A 54 -14.91 3.69 4.50
CA ARG A 54 -14.28 3.24 5.75
C ARG A 54 -13.70 1.85 5.61
N ILE A 55 -14.50 0.89 5.14
CA ILE A 55 -14.06 -0.49 4.92
C ILE A 55 -12.92 -0.53 3.90
N ARG A 56 -12.99 0.29 2.84
CA ARG A 56 -11.93 0.36 1.83
C ARG A 56 -10.61 0.89 2.39
N ASP A 57 -10.65 1.87 3.28
CA ASP A 57 -9.44 2.35 3.95
C ASP A 57 -8.89 1.30 4.94
N ALA A 58 -9.75 0.55 5.64
CA ALA A 58 -9.33 -0.58 6.45
C ALA A 58 -8.64 -1.69 5.63
N GLU A 59 -9.20 -2.06 4.46
CA GLU A 59 -8.56 -2.99 3.52
C GLU A 59 -7.17 -2.51 3.09
N LYS A 60 -7.03 -1.21 2.77
CA LYS A 60 -5.75 -0.64 2.36
C LYS A 60 -4.74 -0.66 3.49
N ALA A 61 -5.13 -0.28 4.71
CA ALA A 61 -4.27 -0.36 5.88
C ALA A 61 -3.72 -1.79 6.07
N ALA A 62 -4.58 -2.80 5.99
CA ALA A 62 -4.19 -4.21 6.10
C ALA A 62 -3.22 -4.63 4.98
N ASN A 63 -3.49 -4.25 3.73
CA ASN A 63 -2.62 -4.55 2.58
C ASN A 63 -1.22 -3.95 2.75
N TYR A 64 -1.12 -2.66 3.11
CA TYR A 64 0.17 -2.00 3.30
C TYR A 64 0.96 -2.59 4.46
N SER A 65 0.29 -2.93 5.57
CA SER A 65 0.91 -3.67 6.69
C SER A 65 1.44 -5.04 6.25
N LYS A 66 0.66 -5.80 5.47
CA LYS A 66 1.08 -7.09 4.92
C LYS A 66 2.31 -6.96 4.03
N TRP A 67 2.31 -6.00 3.10
CA TRP A 67 3.45 -5.79 2.20
C TRP A 67 4.71 -5.30 2.93
N LEU A 68 4.55 -4.53 4.01
CA LEU A 68 5.66 -4.14 4.86
C LEU A 68 6.31 -5.36 5.51
N LYS A 69 5.50 -6.24 6.11
CA LYS A 69 5.97 -7.52 6.66
C LYS A 69 6.73 -8.33 5.62
N GLU A 70 6.13 -8.57 4.44
CA GLU A 70 6.78 -9.30 3.34
C GLU A 70 8.12 -8.68 2.91
N THR A 71 8.22 -7.35 2.95
CA THR A 71 9.44 -6.62 2.60
C THR A 71 10.53 -6.80 3.67
N MET A 72 10.14 -6.89 4.94
CA MET A 72 11.06 -7.13 6.06
C MET A 72 11.57 -8.57 6.07
N GLU A 73 10.70 -9.54 5.83
CA GLU A 73 11.06 -10.97 5.77
C GLU A 73 12.04 -11.28 4.62
N LYS A 74 11.86 -10.63 3.45
CA LYS A 74 12.76 -10.79 2.31
C LYS A 74 14.19 -10.30 2.54
N LYS A 75 14.44 -9.49 3.58
CA LYS A 75 15.78 -9.02 3.94
C LYS A 75 16.52 -9.97 4.89
N GLN A 76 15.83 -10.97 5.46
CA GLN A 76 16.40 -11.97 6.38
C GLN A 76 16.89 -13.25 5.68
N LYS A 77 16.66 -13.38 4.37
CA LYS A 77 17.27 -14.42 3.51
C LYS A 77 18.39 -13.80 2.68
#